data_AF-A0AAU1N681-F1
#
_entry.id   AF-A0AAU1N681-F1
#
_cell.length_a   1.000
_cell.length_b   1.000
_cell.length_c   1.000
_cell.angle_alpha   90.00
_cell.angle_beta   90.00
_cell.angle_gamma   90.00
#
_symmetry.space_group_name_H-M   'P 1'
#
loop_
_entity.id
_entity.type
_entity.pdbx_description
1 polymer ?
#
loop_
_entity_poly.entity_id
_entity_poly.type
_entity_poly.pdbx_seq_one_letter_code
_entity_poly.pdbx_strand_id
1 'polypeptide(L)'
;MTGSTLPIRRAVVALTVSAALLVGGTACSGNDTTKPKTSATVAADVAEPTPTTSAEKQKFAKTRFVANAGLAAGATYQWIVKPYRKGKFKKGAHGRKLALVKAGVAGAFAYNRLKAAVKNAKGDPLLSKAVAPLAVGIDKLKDLPSKLRKGDGAAVNSFDDVINSVKDAGKSAGAEVKDKVPSAKELSSGS
;
A
#
# COMPACT_ATOMS: atom_id res chain seq x y z
N MET A 1 -46.42 23.26 -5.54
CA MET A 1 -45.46 23.36 -6.64
C MET A 1 -44.08 23.64 -6.04
N THR A 2 -43.30 22.59 -5.78
CA THR A 2 -41.99 22.67 -5.13
C THR A 2 -40.89 22.64 -6.21
N GLY A 3 -40.19 23.75 -6.40
CA GLY A 3 -39.09 23.88 -7.35
C GLY A 3 -37.78 23.32 -6.78
N SER A 4 -37.15 22.42 -7.53
CA SER A 4 -35.88 21.77 -7.23
C SER A 4 -34.70 22.69 -7.61
N THR A 5 -33.87 23.09 -6.64
CA THR A 5 -32.61 23.80 -6.88
C THR A 5 -31.45 22.80 -6.92
N LEU A 6 -31.06 22.39 -8.13
CA LEU A 6 -29.88 21.55 -8.34
C LEU A 6 -28.59 22.38 -8.21
N PRO A 7 -27.59 21.94 -7.43
CA PRO A 7 -26.39 22.72 -7.17
C PRO A 7 -25.41 22.69 -8.36
N ILE A 8 -25.32 23.82 -9.04
CA ILE A 8 -24.44 24.22 -10.15
C ILE A 8 -22.93 23.92 -9.94
N ARG A 9 -22.52 23.55 -8.73
CA ARG A 9 -21.11 23.24 -8.39
C ARG A 9 -20.58 21.92 -8.96
N ARG A 10 -21.45 21.01 -9.44
CA ARG A 10 -21.03 19.73 -10.02
C ARG A 10 -20.73 19.78 -11.52
N ALA A 11 -21.16 20.82 -12.23
CA ALA A 11 -20.97 20.93 -13.68
C ALA A 11 -19.57 21.44 -14.08
N VAL A 12 -18.89 22.20 -13.20
CA VAL A 12 -17.59 22.84 -13.53
C VAL A 12 -16.40 21.88 -13.39
N VAL A 13 -16.50 20.83 -12.55
CA VAL A 13 -15.42 19.84 -12.36
C VAL A 13 -15.36 18.79 -13.48
N ALA A 14 -16.47 18.55 -14.17
CA ALA A 14 -16.53 17.59 -15.27
C ALA A 14 -15.90 18.14 -16.57
N LEU A 15 -15.87 19.46 -16.76
CA LEU A 15 -15.40 20.08 -18.00
C LEU A 15 -13.86 20.18 -18.09
N THR A 16 -13.14 20.20 -16.97
CA THR A 16 -11.67 20.30 -16.95
C THR A 16 -10.94 18.96 -17.05
N VAL A 17 -11.65 17.84 -16.91
CA VAL A 17 -11.07 16.48 -17.02
C VAL A 17 -11.09 15.96 -18.47
N SER A 18 -11.82 16.59 -19.39
CA SER A 18 -11.97 16.09 -20.78
C SER A 18 -11.01 16.72 -21.80
N ALA A 19 -10.21 17.72 -21.42
CA ALA A 19 -9.28 18.41 -22.33
C ALA A 19 -7.82 17.94 -22.26
N ALA A 20 -7.49 16.94 -21.43
CA ALA A 20 -6.13 16.44 -21.25
C ALA A 20 -5.82 15.12 -21.97
N LEU A 21 -6.73 14.59 -22.80
CA LEU A 21 -6.60 13.26 -23.44
C LEU A 21 -6.49 13.31 -24.97
N LEU A 22 -6.20 14.45 -25.58
CA LEU A 22 -6.17 14.61 -27.05
C LEU A 22 -4.86 15.23 -27.61
N VAL A 23 -3.70 14.88 -27.04
CA VAL A 23 -2.41 15.15 -27.69
C VAL A 23 -1.54 13.91 -27.60
N GLY A 24 -1.52 13.11 -28.67
CA GLY A 24 -0.68 11.91 -28.76
C GLY A 24 -1.16 10.88 -29.79
N GLY A 25 -1.69 11.31 -30.93
CA GLY A 25 -1.97 10.44 -32.07
C GLY A 25 -1.33 11.00 -33.32
N THR A 26 -0.14 10.53 -33.69
CA THR A 26 0.38 10.72 -35.06
C THR A 26 0.05 9.48 -35.86
N ALA A 27 -1.01 9.59 -36.69
CA ALA A 27 -1.29 8.67 -37.76
C ALA A 27 -0.31 8.94 -38.92
N CYS A 28 0.41 7.91 -39.37
CA CYS A 28 1.06 7.93 -40.67
C CYS A 28 0.04 7.43 -41.71
N SER A 29 -0.51 8.34 -42.51
CA SER A 29 -1.13 8.03 -43.81
C SER A 29 -1.21 9.29 -44.65
N GLY A 30 -0.77 9.22 -45.91
CA GLY A 30 -1.03 10.26 -46.92
C GLY A 30 0.22 10.82 -47.60
N ASN A 31 0.42 10.37 -48.83
CA ASN A 31 1.45 10.75 -49.79
C ASN A 31 1.03 12.05 -50.52
N ASP A 32 1.84 13.11 -50.53
CA ASP A 32 1.85 14.09 -51.63
C ASP A 32 3.07 15.03 -51.59
N THR A 33 3.51 15.45 -52.77
CA THR A 33 4.83 16.03 -53.08
C THR A 33 4.89 17.54 -52.79
N THR A 34 6.11 18.06 -52.54
CA THR A 34 6.63 19.43 -52.81
C THR A 34 7.06 20.32 -51.61
N LYS A 35 8.37 20.22 -51.26
CA LYS A 35 9.35 21.22 -50.74
C LYS A 35 9.13 21.99 -49.41
N PRO A 36 10.24 22.35 -48.71
CA PRO A 36 10.28 22.54 -47.27
C PRO A 36 10.05 24.00 -46.85
N LYS A 37 9.26 24.21 -45.80
CA LYS A 37 9.31 25.43 -45.00
C LYS A 37 9.77 25.09 -43.59
N THR A 38 10.92 25.64 -43.28
CA THR A 38 11.60 25.63 -41.98
C THR A 38 10.71 26.31 -40.94
N SER A 39 9.92 25.52 -40.22
CA SER A 39 9.45 25.88 -38.89
C SER A 39 10.33 25.13 -37.91
N ALA A 40 11.22 25.85 -37.25
CA ALA A 40 12.01 25.35 -36.14
C ALA A 40 11.07 25.06 -34.96
N THR A 41 10.37 23.92 -35.02
CA THR A 41 9.95 23.21 -33.82
C THR A 41 11.23 22.86 -33.09
N VAL A 42 11.42 23.49 -31.94
CA VAL A 42 12.38 23.05 -30.93
C VAL A 42 12.05 21.58 -30.69
N ALA A 43 12.87 20.68 -31.23
CA ALA A 43 12.80 19.28 -30.90
C ALA A 43 13.10 19.22 -29.40
N ALA A 44 12.06 19.11 -28.59
CA ALA A 44 12.24 18.58 -27.26
C ALA A 44 12.90 17.23 -27.47
N ASP A 45 14.15 17.12 -27.04
CA ASP A 45 14.84 15.85 -26.87
C ASP A 45 13.98 15.05 -25.89
N VAL A 46 13.00 14.32 -26.43
CA VAL A 46 12.17 13.41 -25.65
C VAL A 46 13.11 12.27 -25.31
N ALA A 47 13.86 12.45 -24.23
CA ALA A 47 14.68 11.40 -23.66
C ALA A 47 13.77 10.18 -23.45
N GLU A 48 13.95 9.17 -24.30
CA GLU A 48 13.21 7.92 -24.16
C GLU A 48 13.53 7.34 -22.77
N PRO A 49 12.52 6.91 -22.00
CA PRO A 49 12.76 6.34 -20.68
C PRO A 49 13.64 5.10 -20.83
N THR A 50 14.86 5.16 -20.29
CA THR A 50 15.76 4.01 -20.30
C THR A 50 15.26 2.93 -19.34
N PRO A 51 15.36 1.64 -19.71
CA PRO A 51 14.91 0.55 -18.85
C PRO A 51 15.73 0.50 -17.56
N THR A 52 15.07 0.24 -16.43
CA THR A 52 15.73 0.05 -15.14
C THR A 52 16.56 -1.23 -15.14
N THR A 53 17.75 -1.17 -14.56
CA THR A 53 18.66 -2.31 -14.40
C THR A 53 18.12 -3.31 -13.38
N SER A 54 18.61 -4.55 -13.43
CA SER A 54 18.25 -5.60 -12.46
C SER A 54 18.62 -5.21 -11.01
N ALA A 55 19.75 -4.54 -10.81
CA ALA A 55 20.19 -4.10 -9.49
C ALA A 55 19.26 -3.03 -8.90
N GLU A 56 18.79 -2.09 -9.73
CA GLU A 56 17.82 -1.07 -9.31
C GLU A 56 16.46 -1.68 -8.97
N LYS A 57 16.00 -2.66 -9.76
CA LYS A 57 14.76 -3.40 -9.47
C LYS A 57 14.82 -4.10 -8.11
N GLN A 58 15.96 -4.71 -7.77
CA GLN A 58 16.17 -5.36 -6.47
C GLN A 58 16.16 -4.37 -5.31
N LYS A 59 16.85 -3.22 -5.45
CA LYS A 59 16.82 -2.15 -4.43
C LYS A 59 15.40 -1.65 -4.21
N PHE A 60 14.65 -1.42 -5.28
CA PHE A 60 13.29 -0.95 -5.19
C PHE A 60 12.34 -1.98 -4.56
N ALA A 61 12.52 -3.26 -4.89
CA ALA A 61 11.81 -4.36 -4.25
C ALA A 61 12.07 -4.39 -2.74
N LYS A 62 13.34 -4.27 -2.32
CA LYS A 62 13.75 -4.20 -0.92
C LYS A 62 13.14 -2.99 -0.20
N THR A 63 13.21 -1.80 -0.80
CA THR A 63 12.62 -0.58 -0.23
C THR A 63 11.10 -0.72 -0.05
N ARG A 64 10.40 -1.26 -1.06
CA ARG A 64 8.95 -1.47 -0.98
C ARG A 64 8.58 -2.55 0.03
N PHE A 65 9.40 -3.59 0.19
CA PHE A 65 9.25 -4.57 1.26
C PHE A 65 9.31 -3.87 2.63
N VAL A 66 10.37 -3.11 2.91
CA VAL A 66 10.56 -2.41 4.19
C VAL A 66 9.43 -1.43 4.46
N ALA A 67 9.02 -0.65 3.47
CA ALA A 67 7.93 0.32 3.62
C ALA A 67 6.61 -0.37 4.01
N ASN A 68 6.21 -1.42 3.29
CA ASN A 68 4.96 -2.13 3.59
C ASN A 68 5.04 -2.90 4.91
N ALA A 69 6.16 -3.60 5.17
CA ALA A 69 6.36 -4.32 6.41
C ALA A 69 6.40 -3.39 7.62
N GLY A 70 7.02 -2.22 7.50
CA GLY A 70 7.09 -1.23 8.57
C GLY A 70 5.74 -0.63 8.91
N LEU A 71 4.92 -0.33 7.89
CA LEU A 71 3.54 0.12 8.08
C LEU A 71 2.68 -0.95 8.76
N ALA A 72 2.82 -2.21 8.34
CA ALA A 72 2.13 -3.32 9.00
C ALA A 72 2.54 -3.46 10.47
N ALA A 73 3.85 -3.42 10.74
CA ALA A 73 4.40 -3.55 12.07
C ALA A 73 3.94 -2.42 13.00
N GLY A 74 3.98 -1.17 12.52
CA GLY A 74 3.52 -0.03 13.32
C GLY A 74 2.00 -0.03 13.54
N ALA A 75 1.19 -0.46 12.57
CA ALA A 75 -0.26 -0.63 12.75
C ALA A 75 -0.56 -1.68 13.83
N THR A 76 0.08 -2.84 13.75
CA THR A 76 -0.04 -3.94 14.71
C THR A 76 0.39 -3.48 16.09
N TYR A 77 1.56 -2.85 16.22
CA TYR A 77 2.06 -2.42 17.52
C TYR A 77 1.14 -1.40 18.19
N GLN A 78 0.76 -0.33 17.48
CA GLN A 78 -0.02 0.76 18.07
C GLN A 78 -1.46 0.39 18.41
N TRP A 79 -2.11 -0.40 17.55
CA TRP A 79 -3.56 -0.60 17.63
C TRP A 79 -3.99 -2.02 18.01
N ILE A 80 -3.06 -2.97 18.04
CA ILE A 80 -3.33 -4.35 18.46
C ILE A 80 -2.56 -4.66 19.75
N VAL A 81 -1.22 -4.63 19.70
CA VAL A 81 -0.35 -5.07 20.81
C VAL A 81 -0.41 -4.11 22.00
N LYS A 82 -0.23 -2.81 21.78
CA LYS A 82 -0.25 -1.80 22.84
C LYS A 82 -1.59 -1.75 23.61
N PRO A 83 -2.77 -1.69 22.96
CA PRO A 83 -4.04 -1.74 23.68
C PRO A 83 -4.29 -3.08 24.37
N TYR A 84 -3.85 -4.20 23.78
CA TYR A 84 -3.91 -5.52 24.43
C TYR A 84 -3.10 -5.53 25.74
N ARG A 85 -1.84 -5.10 25.70
CA ARG A 85 -0.96 -4.99 26.89
C ARG A 85 -1.54 -4.05 27.95
N LYS A 86 -2.22 -2.98 27.54
CA LYS A 86 -2.95 -2.06 28.44
C LYS A 86 -4.28 -2.62 28.97
N GLY A 87 -4.61 -3.88 28.67
CA GLY A 87 -5.86 -4.51 29.08
C GLY A 87 -7.12 -3.93 28.43
N LYS A 88 -7.00 -3.14 27.35
CA LYS A 88 -8.16 -2.48 26.69
C LYS A 88 -9.13 -3.46 26.05
N PHE A 89 -8.73 -4.72 25.84
CA PHE A 89 -9.61 -5.77 25.31
C PHE A 89 -10.37 -6.55 26.39
N LYS A 90 -10.00 -6.38 27.68
CA LYS A 90 -10.67 -7.05 28.82
C LYS A 90 -12.13 -6.60 28.93
N LYS A 91 -13.02 -7.51 29.34
CA LYS A 91 -14.43 -7.19 29.59
C LYS A 91 -14.54 -6.08 30.63
N GLY A 92 -15.44 -5.12 30.42
CA GLY A 92 -15.61 -3.96 31.30
C GLY A 92 -14.59 -2.84 31.12
N ALA A 93 -13.51 -3.03 30.33
CA ALA A 93 -12.54 -1.97 30.12
C ALA A 93 -13.15 -0.75 29.40
N HIS A 94 -12.88 0.46 29.91
CA HIS A 94 -13.34 1.68 29.29
C HIS A 94 -12.78 1.83 27.87
N GLY A 95 -13.67 2.04 26.90
CA GLY A 95 -13.34 2.13 25.47
C GLY A 95 -13.10 0.80 24.77
N ARG A 96 -13.42 -0.36 25.40
CA ARG A 96 -13.18 -1.69 24.82
C ARG A 96 -13.69 -1.84 23.39
N LYS A 97 -14.96 -1.48 23.13
CA LYS A 97 -15.56 -1.64 21.78
C LYS A 97 -14.76 -0.88 20.72
N LEU A 98 -14.35 0.36 21.01
CA LEU A 98 -13.54 1.16 20.10
C LEU A 98 -12.15 0.56 19.90
N ALA A 99 -11.53 0.04 20.97
CA ALA A 99 -10.22 -0.62 20.88
C ALA A 99 -10.28 -1.88 19.99
N LEU A 100 -11.31 -2.71 20.14
CA LEU A 100 -11.53 -3.90 19.31
C LEU A 100 -11.79 -3.56 17.84
N VAL A 101 -12.59 -2.53 17.58
CA VAL A 101 -12.83 -2.04 16.22
C VAL A 101 -11.52 -1.53 15.59
N LYS A 102 -10.74 -0.72 16.30
CA LYS A 102 -9.43 -0.23 15.81
C LYS A 102 -8.47 -1.40 15.55
N ALA A 103 -8.40 -2.37 16.47
CA ALA A 103 -7.56 -3.55 16.33
C ALA A 103 -7.93 -4.37 15.08
N GLY A 104 -9.23 -4.53 14.82
CA GLY A 104 -9.70 -5.19 13.61
C GLY A 104 -9.31 -4.49 12.31
N VAL A 105 -9.52 -3.17 12.24
CA VAL A 105 -9.13 -2.39 11.05
C VAL A 105 -7.62 -2.44 10.86
N ALA A 106 -6.85 -2.24 11.93
CA ALA A 106 -5.40 -2.33 11.90
C ALA A 106 -4.90 -3.73 11.49
N GLY A 107 -5.56 -4.79 11.95
CA GLY A 107 -5.24 -6.17 11.56
C GLY A 107 -5.49 -6.41 10.07
N ALA A 108 -6.60 -5.93 9.53
CA ALA A 108 -6.90 -6.05 8.10
C ALA A 108 -5.91 -5.26 7.24
N PHE A 109 -5.58 -4.02 7.66
CA PHE A 109 -4.54 -3.21 7.04
C PHE A 109 -3.18 -3.91 7.06
N ALA A 110 -2.77 -4.43 8.22
CA ALA A 110 -1.50 -5.13 8.38
C ALA A 110 -1.45 -6.36 7.47
N TYR A 111 -2.52 -7.16 7.37
CA TYR A 111 -2.59 -8.29 6.44
C TYR A 111 -2.36 -7.86 4.98
N ASN A 112 -3.04 -6.81 4.51
CA ASN A 112 -2.87 -6.31 3.14
C ASN A 112 -1.42 -5.86 2.88
N ARG A 113 -0.84 -5.09 3.80
CA ARG A 113 0.54 -4.62 3.71
C ARG A 113 1.56 -5.75 3.76
N LEU A 114 1.31 -6.76 4.58
CA LEU A 114 2.16 -7.96 4.64
C LEU A 114 2.11 -8.76 3.33
N LYS A 115 0.94 -8.91 2.69
CA LYS A 115 0.86 -9.52 1.35
C LYS A 115 1.62 -8.70 0.31
N ALA A 116 1.52 -7.37 0.36
CA ALA A 116 2.31 -6.49 -0.50
C ALA A 116 3.82 -6.64 -0.23
N ALA A 117 4.23 -6.71 1.03
CA ALA A 117 5.61 -6.94 1.42
C ALA A 117 6.13 -8.27 0.84
N VAL A 118 5.40 -9.37 1.00
CA VAL A 118 5.76 -10.67 0.41
C VAL A 118 5.88 -10.61 -1.12
N LYS A 119 4.98 -9.89 -1.80
CA LYS A 119 5.07 -9.69 -3.25
C LYS A 119 6.36 -8.96 -3.63
N ASN A 120 6.74 -7.93 -2.87
CA ASN A 120 7.98 -7.20 -3.09
C ASN A 120 9.22 -8.03 -2.75
N ALA A 121 9.18 -8.85 -1.69
CA ALA A 121 10.27 -9.73 -1.28
C ALA A 121 10.71 -10.72 -2.37
N LYS A 122 9.80 -11.12 -3.28
CA LYS A 122 10.15 -11.97 -4.44
C LYS A 122 11.16 -11.33 -5.39
N GLY A 123 11.24 -10.00 -5.40
CA GLY A 123 12.14 -9.24 -6.27
C GLY A 123 13.56 -9.08 -5.73
N ASP A 124 13.86 -9.58 -4.53
CA ASP A 124 15.19 -9.54 -3.92
C ASP A 124 15.68 -10.98 -3.63
N PRO A 125 16.90 -11.36 -4.06
CA PRO A 125 17.40 -12.74 -3.92
C PRO A 125 17.56 -13.24 -2.48
N LEU A 126 17.72 -12.35 -1.50
CA LEU A 126 17.86 -12.73 -0.09
C LEU A 126 16.49 -12.85 0.56
N LEU A 127 15.61 -11.88 0.33
CA LEU A 127 14.24 -11.90 0.84
C LEU A 127 13.39 -13.03 0.24
N SER A 128 13.64 -13.41 -1.02
CA SER A 128 12.88 -14.46 -1.71
C SER A 128 12.97 -15.83 -1.01
N LYS A 129 14.09 -16.09 -0.30
CA LYS A 129 14.29 -17.32 0.48
C LYS A 129 13.32 -17.45 1.66
N ALA A 130 12.87 -16.32 2.21
CA ALA A 130 11.90 -16.28 3.31
C ALA A 130 10.45 -16.19 2.82
N VAL A 131 10.20 -15.98 1.51
CA VAL A 131 8.85 -15.72 0.99
C VAL A 131 7.87 -16.85 1.28
N ALA A 132 8.27 -18.11 1.11
CA ALA A 132 7.39 -19.25 1.32
C ALA A 132 6.92 -19.37 2.78
N PRO A 133 7.82 -19.43 3.80
CA PRO A 133 7.37 -19.47 5.20
C PRO A 133 6.62 -18.19 5.62
N LEU A 134 7.03 -17.01 5.13
CA LEU A 134 6.30 -15.77 5.43
C LEU A 134 4.88 -15.76 4.85
N ALA A 135 4.70 -16.23 3.61
CA ALA A 135 3.39 -16.31 2.99
C ALA A 135 2.44 -17.22 3.78
N VAL A 136 2.93 -18.38 4.24
CA VAL A 136 2.16 -19.29 5.10
C VAL A 136 1.77 -18.63 6.41
N GLY A 137 2.72 -17.95 7.07
CA GLY A 137 2.44 -17.20 8.30
C GLY A 137 1.39 -16.12 8.09
N ILE A 138 1.50 -15.34 7.01
CA ILE A 138 0.59 -14.25 6.68
C ILE A 138 -0.80 -14.79 6.32
N ASP A 139 -0.90 -15.88 5.56
CA ASP A 139 -2.19 -16.44 5.17
C ASP A 139 -2.97 -16.99 6.39
N LYS A 140 -2.28 -17.43 7.45
CA LYS A 140 -2.91 -17.74 8.75
C LYS A 140 -3.56 -16.53 9.40
N LEU A 141 -3.16 -15.30 9.04
CA LEU A 141 -3.73 -14.07 9.61
C LEU A 141 -5.09 -13.69 9.02
N LYS A 142 -5.53 -14.28 7.91
CA LYS A 142 -6.72 -13.81 7.15
C LYS A 142 -7.99 -13.63 8.00
N ASP A 143 -8.21 -14.53 8.97
CA ASP A 143 -9.42 -14.55 9.81
C ASP A 143 -9.24 -13.80 11.14
N LEU A 144 -8.00 -13.45 11.48
CA LEU A 144 -7.66 -12.85 12.77
C LEU A 144 -8.17 -11.42 12.95
N PRO A 145 -8.25 -10.55 11.92
CA PRO A 145 -8.91 -9.25 12.06
C PRO A 145 -10.34 -9.37 12.60
N SER A 146 -11.10 -10.35 12.13
CA SER A 146 -12.46 -10.63 12.62
C SER A 146 -12.44 -11.13 14.07
N LYS A 147 -11.48 -11.98 14.43
CA LYS A 147 -11.29 -12.45 15.81
C LYS A 147 -10.89 -11.32 16.76
N LEU A 148 -10.02 -10.41 16.34
CA LEU A 148 -9.62 -9.21 17.09
C LEU A 148 -10.82 -8.30 17.36
N ARG A 149 -11.72 -8.08 16.39
CA ARG A 149 -12.95 -7.29 16.62
C ARG A 149 -13.90 -7.94 17.61
N LYS A 150 -13.85 -9.26 17.72
CA LYS A 150 -14.64 -10.05 18.69
C LYS A 150 -13.96 -10.13 20.07
N GLY A 151 -12.69 -9.73 20.17
CA GLY A 151 -11.93 -9.70 21.43
C GLY A 151 -11.20 -10.99 21.76
N ASP A 152 -10.89 -11.80 20.76
CA ASP A 152 -9.98 -12.94 20.91
C ASP A 152 -8.53 -12.43 21.14
N GLY A 153 -8.02 -12.67 22.35
CA GLY A 153 -6.67 -12.26 22.73
C GLY A 153 -5.57 -13.11 22.08
N ALA A 154 -5.85 -14.36 21.69
CA ALA A 154 -4.86 -15.23 21.06
C ALA A 154 -4.47 -14.70 19.67
N ALA A 155 -5.38 -14.00 18.99
CA ALA A 155 -5.11 -13.36 17.71
C ALA A 155 -4.00 -12.30 17.79
N VAL A 156 -3.78 -11.67 18.96
CA VAL A 156 -2.72 -10.67 19.14
C VAL A 156 -1.35 -11.30 18.99
N ASN A 157 -1.13 -12.45 19.62
CA ASN A 157 0.17 -13.14 19.59
C ASN A 157 0.51 -13.58 18.16
N SER A 158 -0.46 -14.12 17.41
CA SER A 158 -0.22 -14.52 16.01
C SER A 158 0.17 -13.34 15.11
N PHE A 159 -0.41 -12.15 15.32
CA PHE A 159 0.04 -10.96 14.60
C PHE A 159 1.46 -10.55 15.01
N ASP A 160 1.78 -10.58 16.30
CA ASP A 160 3.12 -10.23 16.81
C ASP A 160 4.18 -11.18 16.26
N ASP A 161 3.94 -12.49 16.27
CA ASP A 161 4.83 -13.53 15.78
C ASP A 161 5.13 -13.38 14.27
N VAL A 162 4.10 -13.14 13.46
CA VAL A 162 4.28 -12.92 12.02
C VAL A 162 5.02 -11.62 11.74
N ILE A 163 4.72 -10.54 12.48
CA ILE A 163 5.45 -9.27 12.35
C ILE A 163 6.93 -9.46 12.71
N ASN A 164 7.24 -10.19 13.78
CA ASN A 164 8.62 -10.48 14.16
C ASN A 164 9.32 -11.33 13.09
N SER A 165 8.66 -12.36 12.56
CA SER A 165 9.20 -13.17 11.46
C SER A 165 9.55 -12.33 10.22
N VAL A 166 8.70 -11.35 9.88
CA VAL A 166 8.92 -10.43 8.75
C VAL A 166 10.09 -9.48 9.05
N LYS A 167 10.19 -8.96 10.28
CA LYS A 167 11.32 -8.12 10.70
C LYS A 167 12.64 -8.89 10.65
N ASP A 168 12.64 -10.14 11.09
CA ASP A 168 13.81 -11.01 11.07
C ASP A 168 14.26 -11.31 9.65
N ALA A 169 13.33 -11.66 8.75
CA ALA A 169 13.63 -11.84 7.33
C ALA A 169 14.22 -10.56 6.70
N GLY A 170 13.65 -9.40 7.04
CA GLY A 170 14.18 -8.11 6.64
C GLY A 170 15.61 -7.90 7.14
N LYS A 171 15.85 -8.09 8.44
CA LYS A 171 17.16 -7.96 9.06
C LYS A 171 18.20 -8.88 8.41
N SER A 172 17.88 -10.16 8.20
CA SER A 172 18.76 -11.13 7.55
C SER A 172 19.12 -10.77 6.10
N ALA A 173 18.27 -10.00 5.42
CA ALA A 173 18.51 -9.52 4.06
C ALA A 173 19.13 -8.10 3.99
N GLY A 174 19.53 -7.52 5.13
CA GLY A 174 20.03 -6.14 5.20
C GLY A 174 18.95 -5.08 4.93
N ALA A 175 17.69 -5.42 5.19
CA ALA A 175 16.49 -4.64 4.93
C ALA A 175 15.70 -4.44 6.23
N GLU A 176 16.30 -3.74 7.20
CA GLU A 176 15.73 -3.62 8.55
C GLU A 176 14.33 -2.99 8.52
N VAL A 177 13.36 -3.70 9.09
CA VAL A 177 11.96 -3.26 9.18
C VAL A 177 11.75 -2.57 10.52
N LYS A 178 11.43 -1.28 10.47
CA LYS A 178 11.10 -0.46 11.65
C LYS A 178 9.61 -0.16 11.69
N ASP A 179 9.06 -0.10 12.89
CA ASP A 179 7.65 0.23 13.10
C ASP A 179 7.35 1.64 12.57
N LYS A 180 6.42 1.71 11.61
CA LYS A 180 5.90 2.97 11.08
C LYS A 180 4.40 3.00 11.30
N VAL A 181 3.96 3.94 12.12
CA VAL A 181 2.53 4.08 12.42
C VAL A 181 1.86 4.68 11.19
N PRO A 182 0.91 3.96 10.55
CA PRO A 182 0.18 4.51 9.42
C PRO A 182 -0.69 5.70 9.88
N SER A 183 -0.86 6.66 8.98
CA SER A 183 -1.83 7.74 9.13
C SER A 183 -3.27 7.20 9.15
N ALA A 184 -4.20 8.02 9.63
CA ALA A 184 -5.61 7.65 9.66
C ALA A 184 -6.18 7.38 8.26
N LYS A 185 -5.71 8.12 7.25
CA LYS A 185 -6.12 7.95 5.85
C LYS A 185 -5.62 6.62 5.30
N GLU A 186 -4.35 6.26 5.53
CA GLU A 186 -3.79 4.97 5.10
C GLU A 186 -4.52 3.79 5.75
N LEU A 187 -4.89 3.91 7.03
CA LEU A 187 -5.68 2.90 7.73
C LEU A 187 -7.09 2.73 7.15
N SER A 188 -7.73 3.81 6.68
CA SER A 188 -9.09 3.74 6.13
C SER A 188 -9.12 3.38 4.64
N SER A 189 -8.11 3.77 3.84
CA SER A 189 -7.98 3.39 2.43
C SER A 189 -7.39 2.00 2.22
N GLY A 190 -6.65 1.47 3.20
CA GLY A 190 -5.94 0.19 3.07
C GLY A 190 -4.59 0.28 2.34
N SER A 191 -4.21 1.46 1.84
CA SER A 191 -3.05 1.71 0.97
C SER A 191 -2.56 3.16 1.06
#